data_AF-A0A3D3BAD3-F1
#
_entry.id   AF-A0A3D3BAD3-F1
#
_cell.length_a   1.000
_cell.length_b   1.000
_cell.length_c   1.000
_cell.angle_alpha   90.00
_cell.angle_beta   90.00
_cell.angle_gamma   90.00
#
_symmetry.space_group_name_H-M   'P 1'
#
loop_
_entity.id
_entity.type
_entity.pdbx_description
1 polymer ?
#
loop_
_entity_poly.entity_id
_entity_poly.type
_entity_poly.pdbx_seq_one_letter_code
_entity_poly.pdbx_strand_id
1 'polypeptide(L)'
;MIGLLLALCAGLLAWMYFGLDPEFQRLSGAGGFLDARLAGYDAEAVVAMGTALADPARAEARELVRFMYLGPDLVLPLAATLALCLLLRGFAPGAVLYGRRLEARHARLLCLLPLAYGVVDYAENIGFLVYFPPATPGARLALNLPDILPWVTRIKFTLLAVSILLVLRLTVFGKIAPKR
;
A
#
# COMPACT_ATOMS: atom_id res chain seq x y z
N MET A 1 -2.35 -4.63 -21.32
CA MET A 1 -3.05 -4.22 -20.07
C MET A 1 -2.18 -4.44 -18.83
N ILE A 2 -1.81 -5.68 -18.46
CA ILE A 2 -0.99 -5.94 -17.25
C ILE A 2 0.32 -5.13 -17.24
N GLY A 3 1.08 -5.15 -18.33
CA GLY A 3 2.35 -4.40 -18.41
C GLY A 3 2.18 -2.88 -18.22
N LEU A 4 1.06 -2.30 -18.69
CA LEU A 4 0.76 -0.88 -18.47
C LEU A 4 0.45 -0.58 -17.00
N LEU A 5 -0.32 -1.46 -16.33
CA LEU A 5 -0.58 -1.33 -14.90
C LEU A 5 0.70 -1.44 -14.07
N LEU A 6 1.59 -2.37 -14.42
CA LEU A 6 2.89 -2.50 -13.76
C LEU A 6 3.80 -1.28 -13.99
N ALA A 7 3.84 -0.76 -15.22
CA ALA A 7 4.57 0.46 -15.52
C ALA A 7 4.00 1.67 -14.76
N LEU A 8 2.68 1.78 -14.66
CA LEU A 8 2.01 2.81 -13.85
C LEU A 8 2.38 2.67 -12.36
N CYS A 9 2.30 1.46 -11.80
CA CYS A 9 2.69 1.23 -10.40
C CYS A 9 4.15 1.62 -10.15
N ALA A 10 5.06 1.22 -11.05
CA ALA A 10 6.48 1.56 -10.93
C ALA A 10 6.72 3.07 -11.05
N GLY A 11 6.05 3.76 -11.98
CA GLY A 11 6.13 5.20 -12.13
C GLY A 11 5.60 5.96 -10.91
N LEU A 12 4.46 5.52 -10.36
CA LEU A 12 3.89 6.11 -9.14
C LEU A 12 4.80 5.89 -7.94
N LEU A 13 5.28 4.66 -7.71
CA LEU A 13 6.24 4.36 -6.65
C LEU A 13 7.52 5.19 -6.78
N ALA A 14 8.09 5.28 -8.00
CA ALA A 14 9.28 6.07 -8.24
C ALA A 14 9.04 7.56 -7.95
N TRP A 15 7.90 8.11 -8.36
CA TRP A 15 7.55 9.49 -8.08
C TRP A 15 7.36 9.75 -6.58
N MET A 16 6.68 8.85 -5.87
CA MET A 16 6.47 8.95 -4.42
C MET A 16 7.81 8.92 -3.67
N TYR A 17 8.69 7.96 -3.97
CA TYR A 17 9.96 7.78 -3.25
C TYR A 17 11.06 8.76 -3.64
N PHE A 18 11.20 9.10 -4.93
CA PHE A 18 12.29 9.94 -5.41
C PHE A 18 11.89 11.42 -5.61
N GLY A 19 10.59 11.71 -5.65
CA GLY A 19 10.08 13.06 -5.83
C GLY A 19 9.44 13.62 -4.56
N LEU A 20 8.35 12.99 -4.12
CA LEU A 20 7.50 13.55 -3.06
C LEU A 20 8.09 13.38 -1.66
N ASP A 21 8.63 12.19 -1.34
CA ASP A 21 9.16 11.92 0.00
C ASP A 21 10.35 12.82 0.39
N PRO A 22 11.37 13.05 -0.47
CA PRO A 22 12.46 13.97 -0.14
C PRO A 22 11.99 15.42 0.03
N GLU A 23 11.03 15.85 -0.77
CA GLU A 23 10.46 17.18 -0.67
C GLU A 23 9.65 17.34 0.63
N PHE A 24 8.89 16.31 0.99
CA PHE A 24 8.17 16.28 2.25
C PHE A 24 9.11 16.30 3.46
N GLN A 25 10.22 15.55 3.43
CA GLN A 25 11.27 15.60 4.46
C GLN A 25 11.86 16.99 4.63
N ARG A 26 12.01 17.74 3.53
CA ARG A 26 12.54 19.11 3.54
C ARG A 26 11.55 20.11 4.14
N LEU A 27 10.27 19.99 3.79
CA LEU A 27 9.21 20.94 4.19
C LEU A 27 8.67 20.66 5.60
N SER A 28 8.51 19.38 5.93
CA SER A 28 8.11 18.91 7.25
C SER A 28 9.39 18.45 7.92
N GLY A 29 10.04 19.19 8.81
CA GLY A 29 11.18 18.66 9.58
C GLY A 29 10.85 17.48 10.54
N ALA A 30 10.04 16.50 10.14
CA ALA A 30 9.56 15.32 10.88
C ALA A 30 9.89 13.99 10.17
N GLY A 31 10.78 14.03 9.17
CA GLY A 31 11.16 12.87 8.35
C GLY A 31 10.19 12.61 7.19
N GLY A 32 10.31 11.44 6.57
CA GLY A 32 9.50 11.06 5.39
C GLY A 32 8.08 10.65 5.73
N PHE A 33 7.27 10.43 4.70
CA PHE A 33 5.92 9.86 4.80
C PHE A 33 5.95 8.55 5.60
N LEU A 34 5.01 8.37 6.53
CA LEU A 34 5.04 7.23 7.45
C LEU A 34 4.89 5.90 6.71
N ASP A 35 4.01 5.85 5.73
CA ASP A 35 3.73 4.69 4.88
C ASP A 35 4.83 4.40 3.84
N ALA A 36 5.72 5.36 3.55
CA ALA A 36 6.91 5.15 2.74
C ALA A 36 8.11 4.59 3.55
N ARG A 37 8.02 4.55 4.89
CA ARG A 37 9.10 4.03 5.74
C ARG A 37 9.14 2.51 5.69
N LEU A 38 10.10 1.96 4.94
CA LEU A 38 10.33 0.51 4.85
C LEU A 38 10.66 -0.16 6.20
N ALA A 39 11.28 0.58 7.13
CA ALA A 39 11.54 0.10 8.48
C ALA A 39 10.28 0.07 9.37
N GLY A 40 9.15 0.56 8.87
CA GLY A 40 7.95 0.82 9.64
C GLY A 40 8.05 2.09 10.49
N TYR A 41 7.04 2.28 11.32
CA TYR A 41 6.93 3.37 12.28
C TYR A 41 6.07 2.92 13.47
N ASP A 42 6.00 3.74 14.52
CA ASP A 42 5.23 3.51 15.74
C ASP A 42 4.26 4.66 16.04
N ALA A 43 3.51 4.55 17.13
CA ALA A 43 2.55 5.57 17.53
C ALA A 43 3.20 6.93 17.81
N GLU A 44 4.42 6.94 18.37
CA GLU A 44 5.16 8.16 18.63
C GLU A 44 5.48 8.90 17.32
N ALA A 45 5.88 8.19 16.28
CA ALA A 45 6.12 8.78 14.96
C ALA A 45 4.85 9.41 14.35
N VAL A 46 3.67 8.80 14.56
CA VAL A 46 2.38 9.36 14.12
C VAL A 46 2.09 10.68 14.83
N VAL A 47 2.21 10.70 16.16
CA VAL A 47 1.97 11.89 16.98
C VAL A 47 2.98 12.99 16.66
N ALA A 48 4.25 12.63 16.50
CA ALA A 48 5.33 13.57 16.17
C ALA A 48 5.09 14.24 14.81
N MET A 49 4.70 13.47 13.79
CA MET A 49 4.34 14.01 12.48
C MET A 49 3.10 14.91 12.57
N GLY A 50 2.06 14.49 13.30
CA GLY A 50 0.86 15.31 13.48
C GLY A 50 1.15 16.63 14.18
N THR A 51 1.99 16.60 15.23
CA THR A 51 2.43 17.80 15.96
C THR A 51 3.26 18.72 15.08
N ALA A 52 4.17 18.16 14.29
CA ALA A 52 4.95 18.91 13.32
C ALA A 52 4.04 19.60 12.30
N LEU A 53 3.11 18.87 11.70
CA LEU A 53 2.20 19.41 10.69
C LEU A 53 1.19 20.42 11.25
N ALA A 54 1.00 20.51 12.57
CA ALA A 54 0.15 21.53 13.19
C ALA A 54 0.78 22.94 13.14
N ASP A 55 2.10 23.05 12.97
CA ASP A 55 2.80 24.33 12.84
C ASP A 55 2.31 25.10 11.60
N PRO A 56 1.76 26.32 11.75
CA PRO A 56 1.31 27.14 10.62
C PRO A 56 2.35 27.32 9.51
N ALA A 57 3.64 27.40 9.87
CA ALA A 57 4.75 27.55 8.92
C ALA A 57 4.91 26.34 7.97
N ARG A 58 4.34 25.18 8.32
CA ARG A 58 4.43 23.93 7.54
C ARG A 58 3.21 23.70 6.65
N ALA A 59 2.59 24.76 6.15
CA ALA A 59 1.41 24.69 5.27
C ALA A 59 1.66 23.88 3.99
N GLU A 60 2.81 24.10 3.35
CA GLU A 60 3.19 23.37 2.14
C GLU A 60 3.35 21.87 2.39
N ALA A 61 3.91 21.48 3.56
CA ALA A 61 4.00 20.07 3.93
C ALA A 61 2.63 19.41 4.10
N ARG A 62 1.65 20.11 4.70
CA ARG A 62 0.27 19.61 4.82
C ARG A 62 -0.39 19.41 3.46
N GLU A 63 -0.22 20.36 2.56
CA GLU A 63 -0.78 20.24 1.20
C GLU A 63 -0.10 19.10 0.43
N LEU A 64 1.20 18.87 0.64
CA LEU A 64 1.91 17.74 0.05
C LEU A 64 1.40 16.39 0.60
N VAL A 65 1.05 16.30 1.88
CA VAL A 65 0.38 15.12 2.46
C VAL A 65 -0.95 14.83 1.76
N ARG A 66 -1.78 15.86 1.62
CA ARG A 66 -3.07 15.71 0.93
C ARG A 66 -2.88 15.33 -0.52
N PHE A 67 -1.91 15.94 -1.20
CA PHE A 67 -1.58 15.62 -2.58
C PHE A 67 -1.12 14.17 -2.73
N MET A 68 -0.27 13.69 -1.82
CA MET A 68 0.20 12.29 -1.81
C MET A 68 -0.98 11.32 -1.72
N TYR A 69 -1.82 11.46 -0.67
CA TYR A 69 -2.90 10.51 -0.38
C TYR A 69 -4.14 10.65 -1.29
N LEU A 70 -4.37 11.82 -1.90
CA LEU A 70 -5.45 12.05 -2.86
C LEU A 70 -5.00 11.96 -4.33
N GLY A 71 -3.71 11.79 -4.57
CA GLY A 71 -3.11 11.74 -5.90
C GLY A 71 -2.49 10.38 -6.19
N PRO A 72 -1.15 10.24 -6.16
CA PRO A 72 -0.49 8.99 -6.53
C PRO A 72 -0.91 7.82 -5.66
N ASP A 73 -1.07 8.02 -4.35
CA ASP A 73 -1.42 6.95 -3.42
C ASP A 73 -2.92 6.62 -3.40
N LEU A 74 -3.74 7.41 -4.09
CA LEU A 74 -5.11 7.02 -4.43
C LEU A 74 -5.12 6.02 -5.60
N VAL A 75 -4.23 6.20 -6.56
CA VAL A 75 -4.21 5.42 -7.82
C VAL A 75 -3.38 4.15 -7.68
N LEU A 76 -2.26 4.21 -6.97
CA LEU A 76 -1.32 3.10 -6.83
C LEU A 76 -1.98 1.82 -6.26
N PRO A 77 -2.77 1.86 -5.17
CA PRO A 77 -3.35 0.65 -4.58
C PRO A 77 -4.33 -0.04 -5.53
N LEU A 78 -5.13 0.74 -6.27
CA LEU A 78 -6.03 0.22 -7.31
C LEU A 78 -5.25 -0.43 -8.44
N ALA A 79 -4.25 0.26 -8.98
CA ALA A 79 -3.44 -0.24 -10.08
C ALA A 79 -2.70 -1.53 -9.69
N ALA A 80 -2.12 -1.58 -8.49
CA ALA A 80 -1.43 -2.74 -7.94
C ALA A 80 -2.40 -3.90 -7.70
N THR A 81 -3.55 -3.64 -7.10
CA THR A 81 -4.61 -4.64 -6.87
C THR A 81 -5.07 -5.27 -8.18
N LEU A 82 -5.36 -4.45 -9.20
CA LEU A 82 -5.76 -4.91 -10.52
C LEU A 82 -4.65 -5.71 -11.21
N ALA A 83 -3.41 -5.23 -11.18
CA ALA A 83 -2.26 -5.92 -11.74
C ALA A 83 -2.09 -7.31 -11.12
N LEU A 84 -2.08 -7.40 -9.78
CA LEU A 84 -1.96 -8.65 -9.04
C LEU A 84 -3.12 -9.60 -9.33
N CYS A 85 -4.37 -9.10 -9.37
CA CYS A 85 -5.53 -9.92 -9.71
C CYS A 85 -5.43 -10.48 -11.13
N LEU A 86 -5.03 -9.68 -12.10
CA LEU A 86 -4.87 -10.11 -13.49
C LEU A 86 -3.73 -11.13 -13.64
N LEU A 87 -2.62 -10.93 -12.94
CA LEU A 87 -1.50 -11.88 -12.89
C LEU A 87 -1.95 -13.21 -12.29
N LEU A 88 -2.62 -13.21 -11.14
CA LEU A 88 -3.15 -14.41 -10.52
C LEU A 88 -4.17 -15.12 -11.42
N ARG A 89 -5.08 -14.38 -12.07
CA ARG A 89 -6.04 -14.95 -13.03
C ARG A 89 -5.39 -15.52 -14.28
N GLY A 90 -4.28 -14.93 -14.74
CA GLY A 90 -3.53 -15.41 -15.90
C GLY A 90 -2.67 -16.63 -15.60
N PHE A 91 -2.01 -16.67 -14.44
CA PHE A 91 -1.04 -17.72 -14.11
C PHE A 91 -1.60 -18.85 -13.24
N ALA A 92 -2.72 -18.68 -12.55
CA ALA A 92 -3.28 -19.74 -11.72
C ALA A 92 -3.90 -20.90 -12.53
N PRO A 93 -4.71 -20.71 -13.58
CA PRO A 93 -5.35 -21.82 -14.28
C PRO A 93 -4.33 -22.82 -14.85
N GLY A 94 -4.44 -24.09 -14.45
CA GLY A 94 -3.54 -25.17 -14.89
C GLY A 94 -2.21 -25.24 -14.13
N ALA A 95 -1.89 -24.26 -13.28
CA ALA A 95 -0.71 -24.33 -12.43
C ALA A 95 -0.88 -25.34 -11.30
N VAL A 96 0.23 -25.95 -10.85
CA VAL A 96 0.22 -26.80 -9.65
C VAL A 96 0.73 -26.02 -8.45
N LEU A 97 -0.11 -25.91 -7.43
CA LEU A 97 0.20 -25.29 -6.15
C LEU A 97 -0.02 -26.30 -5.03
N TYR A 98 1.02 -26.57 -4.24
CA TYR A 98 1.03 -27.59 -3.17
C TYR A 98 0.51 -28.97 -3.63
N GLY A 99 0.90 -29.41 -4.82
CA GLY A 99 0.50 -30.71 -5.38
C GLY A 99 -0.92 -30.76 -5.95
N ARG A 100 -1.68 -29.67 -5.93
CA ARG A 100 -3.03 -29.58 -6.52
C ARG A 100 -3.03 -28.70 -7.76
N ARG A 101 -3.71 -29.17 -8.82
CA ARG A 101 -3.96 -28.35 -10.02
C ARG A 101 -4.97 -27.26 -9.68
N LEU A 102 -4.61 -26.03 -9.99
CA LEU A 102 -5.45 -24.87 -9.79
C LEU A 102 -6.42 -24.72 -10.97
N GLU A 103 -7.70 -24.88 -10.69
CA GLU A 103 -8.79 -24.47 -11.58
C GLU A 103 -9.07 -22.96 -11.51
N ALA A 104 -9.84 -22.45 -12.48
CA ALA A 104 -10.24 -21.04 -12.57
C ALA A 104 -10.93 -20.49 -11.30
N ARG A 105 -11.66 -21.32 -10.54
CA ARG A 105 -12.27 -20.91 -9.26
C ARG A 105 -11.24 -20.54 -8.20
N HIS A 106 -10.10 -21.22 -8.18
CA HIS A 106 -9.04 -20.94 -7.21
C HIS A 106 -8.36 -19.61 -7.53
N ALA A 107 -8.24 -19.25 -8.81
CA ALA A 107 -7.76 -17.94 -9.21
C ALA A 107 -8.60 -16.79 -8.61
N ARG A 108 -9.93 -16.96 -8.55
CA ARG A 108 -10.83 -15.99 -7.93
C ARG A 108 -10.61 -15.89 -6.41
N LEU A 109 -10.38 -17.02 -5.74
CA LEU A 109 -10.06 -17.04 -4.31
C LEU A 109 -8.71 -16.37 -4.03
N LEU A 110 -7.71 -16.60 -4.87
CA LEU A 110 -6.40 -15.95 -4.73
C LEU A 110 -6.49 -14.43 -4.91
N CYS A 111 -7.43 -13.93 -5.72
CA CYS A 111 -7.69 -12.49 -5.85
C CYS A 111 -8.22 -11.82 -4.56
N LEU A 112 -8.70 -12.58 -3.57
CA LEU A 112 -9.12 -11.99 -2.29
C LEU A 112 -7.97 -11.32 -1.54
N LEU A 113 -6.73 -11.80 -1.71
CA LEU A 113 -5.54 -11.24 -1.07
C LEU A 113 -5.18 -9.83 -1.59
N PRO A 114 -4.98 -9.62 -2.90
CA PRO A 114 -4.73 -8.27 -3.43
C PRO A 114 -5.93 -7.34 -3.25
N LEU A 115 -7.17 -7.86 -3.26
CA LEU A 115 -8.35 -7.04 -2.93
C LEU A 115 -8.33 -6.57 -1.47
N ALA A 116 -8.00 -7.47 -0.53
CA ALA A 116 -7.84 -7.10 0.88
C ALA A 116 -6.70 -6.08 1.06
N TYR A 117 -5.58 -6.24 0.34
CA TYR A 117 -4.51 -5.24 0.30
C TYR A 117 -5.05 -3.86 -0.09
N GLY A 118 -5.72 -3.74 -1.23
CA GLY A 118 -6.23 -2.44 -1.70
C GLY A 118 -7.24 -1.80 -0.74
N VAL A 119 -8.08 -2.60 -0.09
CA VAL A 119 -9.02 -2.11 0.93
C VAL A 119 -8.29 -1.58 2.16
N VAL A 120 -7.30 -2.34 2.68
CA VAL A 120 -6.51 -1.95 3.86
C VAL A 120 -5.69 -0.69 3.58
N ASP A 121 -5.11 -0.60 2.39
CA ASP A 121 -4.36 0.57 1.90
C ASP A 121 -5.24 1.83 1.89
N TYR A 122 -6.44 1.76 1.31
CA TYR A 122 -7.38 2.87 1.37
C TYR A 122 -7.85 3.22 2.79
N ALA A 123 -8.01 2.23 3.66
CA ALA A 123 -8.35 2.48 5.07
C ALA A 123 -7.24 3.26 5.78
N GLU A 124 -5.97 2.93 5.49
CA GLU A 124 -4.80 3.66 6.00
C GLU A 124 -4.79 5.11 5.52
N ASN A 125 -5.00 5.33 4.23
CA ASN A 125 -4.99 6.67 3.63
C ASN A 125 -6.09 7.56 4.20
N ILE A 126 -7.29 6.99 4.40
CA ILE A 126 -8.38 7.67 5.12
C ILE A 126 -7.95 7.98 6.56
N GLY A 127 -7.30 7.04 7.23
CA GLY A 127 -6.78 7.23 8.58
C GLY A 127 -5.81 8.41 8.68
N PHE A 128 -4.84 8.51 7.77
CA PHE A 128 -3.91 9.65 7.73
C PHE A 128 -4.62 10.97 7.40
N LEU A 129 -5.54 10.98 6.43
CA LEU A 129 -6.27 12.19 6.05
C LEU A 129 -7.21 12.71 7.15
N VAL A 130 -7.72 11.83 8.00
CA VAL A 130 -8.57 12.19 9.14
C VAL A 130 -7.74 12.58 10.38
N TYR A 131 -6.54 12.04 10.52
CA TYR A 131 -5.66 12.33 11.64
C TYR A 131 -4.84 13.61 11.46
N PHE A 132 -4.28 13.81 10.27
CA PHE A 132 -3.39 14.94 10.01
C PHE A 132 -4.15 16.22 9.65
N PRO A 133 -3.61 17.40 10.04
CA PRO A 133 -4.18 18.67 9.63
C PRO A 133 -4.30 18.78 8.09
N PRO A 134 -5.34 19.45 7.56
CA PRO A 134 -6.28 20.35 8.24
C PRO A 134 -7.43 19.64 8.96
N ALA A 135 -7.52 18.31 8.91
CA ALA A 135 -8.51 17.60 9.70
C ALA A 135 -8.25 17.81 11.20
N THR A 136 -9.33 17.83 11.98
CA THR A 136 -9.26 17.85 13.44
C THR A 136 -9.91 16.55 13.93
N PRO A 137 -9.12 15.51 14.25
CA PRO A 137 -9.68 14.24 14.68
C PRO A 137 -10.46 14.44 15.99
N GLY A 138 -11.64 13.84 16.09
CA GLY A 138 -12.37 13.81 17.36
C GLY A 138 -11.57 13.08 18.44
N ALA A 139 -11.86 13.33 19.72
CA ALA A 139 -11.09 12.82 20.86
C ALA A 139 -10.80 11.30 20.80
N ARG A 140 -11.78 10.50 20.37
CA ARG A 140 -11.60 9.06 20.20
C ARG A 140 -10.59 8.72 19.10
N LEU A 141 -10.65 9.39 17.95
CA LEU A 141 -9.73 9.13 16.83
C LEU A 141 -8.32 9.60 17.17
N ALA A 142 -8.18 10.78 17.79
CA ALA A 142 -6.90 11.31 18.23
C ALA A 142 -6.17 10.35 19.20
N LEU A 143 -6.93 9.67 20.08
CA LEU A 143 -6.39 8.71 21.04
C LEU A 143 -6.00 7.36 20.39
N ASN A 144 -6.76 6.85 19.42
CA ASN A 144 -6.62 5.48 18.94
C ASN A 144 -5.84 5.35 17.62
N LEU A 145 -5.91 6.33 16.71
CA LEU A 145 -5.27 6.22 15.40
C LEU A 145 -3.75 6.04 15.44
N PRO A 146 -3.01 6.72 16.35
CA PRO A 146 -1.56 6.51 16.47
C PRO A 146 -1.17 5.05 16.71
N ASP A 147 -1.96 4.32 17.51
CA ASP A 147 -1.71 2.90 17.78
C ASP A 147 -2.21 1.98 16.66
N ILE A 148 -3.27 2.37 15.95
CA ILE A 148 -3.88 1.55 14.90
C ILE A 148 -3.10 1.63 13.59
N LEU A 149 -2.69 2.83 13.17
CA LEU A 149 -2.08 3.08 11.86
C LEU A 149 -0.84 2.19 11.59
N PRO A 150 0.14 2.07 12.51
CA PRO A 150 1.28 1.17 12.33
C PRO A 150 0.89 -0.28 12.05
N TRP A 151 -0.18 -0.78 12.70
CA TRP A 151 -0.70 -2.13 12.46
C TRP A 151 -1.35 -2.25 11.09
N VAL A 152 -2.12 -1.25 10.68
CA VAL A 152 -2.73 -1.20 9.34
C VAL A 152 -1.63 -1.27 8.27
N THR A 153 -0.56 -0.47 8.40
CA THR A 153 0.60 -0.50 7.51
C THR A 153 1.24 -1.89 7.44
N ARG A 154 1.44 -2.56 8.59
CA ARG A 154 2.02 -3.91 8.64
C ARG A 154 1.13 -4.93 7.93
N ILE A 155 -0.19 -4.86 8.13
CA ILE A 155 -1.16 -5.73 7.47
C ILE A 155 -1.14 -5.47 5.97
N LYS A 156 -1.17 -4.21 5.53
CA LYS A 156 -1.05 -3.78 4.13
C LYS A 156 0.16 -4.43 3.46
N PHE A 157 1.36 -4.22 4.02
CA PHE A 157 2.59 -4.76 3.45
C PHE A 157 2.62 -6.29 3.47
N THR A 158 2.07 -6.93 4.49
CA THR A 158 1.98 -8.40 4.55
C THR A 158 1.09 -8.93 3.43
N LEU A 159 -0.09 -8.33 3.20
CA LEU A 159 -1.01 -8.73 2.13
C LEU A 159 -0.38 -8.51 0.74
N LEU A 160 0.32 -7.39 0.56
CA LEU A 160 1.04 -7.09 -0.68
C LEU A 160 2.16 -8.11 -0.93
N ALA A 161 3.00 -8.36 0.08
CA ALA A 161 4.12 -9.29 -0.01
C ALA A 161 3.65 -10.72 -0.31
N VAL A 162 2.62 -11.20 0.40
CA VAL A 162 2.04 -12.54 0.14
C VAL A 162 1.48 -12.61 -1.28
N SER A 163 0.79 -11.57 -1.75
CA SER A 163 0.25 -11.52 -3.11
C SER A 163 1.35 -11.59 -4.17
N ILE A 164 2.44 -10.83 -3.99
CA ILE A 164 3.60 -10.85 -4.89
C ILE A 164 4.28 -12.23 -4.88
N LEU A 165 4.52 -12.80 -3.70
CA LEU A 165 5.13 -14.13 -3.55
C LEU A 165 4.29 -15.22 -4.22
N LEU A 166 2.96 -15.15 -4.13
CA LEU A 166 2.06 -16.08 -4.81
C LEU A 166 2.16 -15.93 -6.32
N VAL A 167 2.15 -14.71 -6.85
CA VAL A 167 2.35 -14.48 -8.29
C VAL A 167 3.69 -15.05 -8.74
N LEU A 168 4.80 -14.73 -8.06
CA LEU A 168 6.13 -15.24 -8.37
C LEU A 168 6.18 -16.77 -8.33
N ARG A 169 5.53 -17.38 -7.34
CA ARG A 169 5.48 -18.84 -7.23
C ARG A 169 4.76 -19.47 -8.42
N LEU A 170 3.63 -18.88 -8.84
CA LEU A 170 2.86 -19.40 -9.97
C LEU A 170 3.59 -19.18 -11.30
N THR A 171 4.28 -18.06 -11.49
CA THR A 171 5.04 -17.78 -12.72
C THR A 171 6.26 -18.68 -12.86
N VAL A 172 7.01 -18.90 -11.77
CA VAL A 172 8.27 -19.66 -11.80
C VAL A 172 8.02 -21.17 -11.73
N PHE A 173 7.15 -21.64 -10.83
CA PHE A 173 6.98 -23.06 -10.52
C PHE A 173 5.66 -23.66 -11.01
N GLY A 174 4.69 -22.84 -11.42
CA GLY A 174 3.34 -23.30 -11.72
C GLY A 174 3.26 -24.34 -12.84
N LYS A 175 4.22 -24.33 -13.78
CA LYS A 175 4.27 -25.27 -14.93
C LYS A 175 5.10 -26.53 -14.68
N ILE A 176 5.83 -26.64 -13.56
CA ILE A 176 6.79 -27.72 -13.27
C ILE A 176 6.08 -28.93 -12.62
N ALA A 177 4.82 -29.19 -12.97
CA ALA A 177 4.17 -30.41 -12.52
C ALA A 177 4.68 -31.59 -13.38
N PRO A 178 5.32 -32.62 -12.79
CA PRO A 178 5.68 -33.80 -13.55
C PRO A 178 4.41 -34.42 -14.14
N LYS A 179 4.46 -34.80 -15.42
CA LYS A 179 3.48 -35.70 -16.03
C LYS A 179 3.52 -37.00 -15.21
N ARG A 180 2.57 -37.16 -14.30
CA ARG A 180 2.20 -38.47 -13.76
C ARG A 180 1.00 -38.95 -14.56
#